data_AF-A0A939V8D2-F1
#
_entry.id   AF-A0A939V8D2-F1
#
_cell.length_a   1.000
_cell.length_b   1.000
_cell.length_c   1.000
_cell.angle_alpha   90.00
_cell.angle_beta   90.00
_cell.angle_gamma   90.00
#
_symmetry.space_group_name_H-M   'P 1'
#
loop_
_entity.id
_entity.type
_entity.pdbx_description
1 polymer ?
#
loop_
_entity_poly.entity_id
_entity_poly.type
_entity_poly.pdbx_seq_one_letter_code
_entity_poly.pdbx_strand_id
1 'polypeptide(L)'
;MKKLLLILMITLTPSLLSAQSEKDKERFAYVVAQMKLPKDVKAKLQPVFYAYMKELHAAKDIYGNLKDKNVTAIRKKTITPELARQLNTARWRSDEKVLEVRRAYTQKFGTILTPQQVYYLFSYANDSKNKRQGK
;
A
#
# COMPACT_ATOMS: atom_id res chain seq x y z
N MET A 1 43.95 3.81 -31.48
CA MET A 1 42.48 3.73 -31.68
C MET A 1 41.80 4.08 -30.36
N LYS A 2 41.18 5.26 -30.25
CA LYS A 2 40.53 5.74 -29.01
C LYS A 2 39.18 5.04 -28.87
N LYS A 3 39.01 4.21 -27.85
CA LYS A 3 37.71 3.60 -27.50
C LYS A 3 36.90 4.64 -26.71
N LEU A 4 35.84 5.14 -27.34
CA LEU A 4 34.86 6.03 -26.70
C LEU A 4 33.99 5.19 -25.77
N LEU A 5 34.11 5.42 -24.46
CA LEU A 5 33.22 4.84 -23.45
C LEU A 5 31.90 5.62 -23.47
N LEU A 6 30.88 5.05 -24.10
CA LEU A 6 29.51 5.56 -24.06
C LEU A 6 28.91 5.22 -22.68
N ILE A 7 28.98 6.15 -21.73
CA ILE A 7 28.29 6.03 -20.45
C ILE A 7 26.81 6.28 -20.72
N LEU A 8 26.04 5.20 -20.80
CA LEU A 8 24.59 5.21 -20.88
C LEU A 8 24.04 5.70 -19.53
N MET A 9 23.76 7.00 -19.42
CA MET A 9 22.94 7.54 -18.32
C MET A 9 21.53 6.98 -18.47
N ILE A 10 21.22 5.91 -17.74
CA ILE A 10 19.84 5.52 -17.47
C ILE A 10 19.27 6.61 -16.57
N THR A 11 18.63 7.60 -17.19
CA THR A 11 17.79 8.54 -16.48
C THR A 11 16.64 7.75 -15.87
N LEU A 12 16.66 7.57 -14.53
CA LEU A 12 15.46 7.21 -13.78
C LEU A 12 14.47 8.36 -13.98
N THR A 13 13.70 8.29 -15.06
CA THR A 13 12.47 9.06 -15.14
C THR A 13 11.58 8.50 -14.02
N PRO A 14 11.19 9.32 -13.02
CA PRO A 14 10.25 8.85 -12.02
C PRO A 14 8.97 8.55 -12.77
N SER A 15 8.69 7.27 -12.98
CA SER A 15 7.41 6.82 -13.50
C SER A 15 6.37 7.43 -12.57
N LEU A 16 5.54 8.35 -13.09
CA LEU A 16 4.46 8.96 -12.33
C LEU A 16 3.52 7.82 -11.91
N LEU A 17 3.74 7.29 -10.70
CA LEU A 17 2.93 6.22 -10.15
C LEU A 17 1.52 6.78 -9.98
N SER A 18 0.60 6.25 -10.77
CA SER A 18 -0.82 6.58 -10.70
C SER A 18 -1.52 5.70 -9.67
N ALA A 19 -2.69 6.15 -9.23
CA ALA A 19 -3.56 5.34 -8.39
C ALA A 19 -3.96 4.05 -9.14
N GLN A 20 -3.91 2.91 -8.45
CA GLN A 20 -4.37 1.64 -9.03
C GLN A 20 -5.89 1.56 -9.13
N SER A 21 -6.61 2.33 -8.31
CA SER A 21 -8.07 2.33 -8.28
C SER A 21 -8.64 3.69 -7.86
N GLU A 22 -9.91 3.95 -8.18
CA GLU A 22 -10.65 5.11 -7.65
C GLU A 22 -10.68 5.12 -6.12
N LYS A 23 -10.71 3.94 -5.48
CA LYS A 23 -10.64 3.82 -4.02
C LYS A 23 -9.32 4.36 -3.45
N ASP A 24 -8.22 4.26 -4.20
CA ASP A 24 -6.93 4.80 -3.77
C ASP A 24 -6.87 6.31 -3.94
N LYS A 25 -7.53 6.85 -4.98
CA LYS A 25 -7.72 8.30 -5.13
C LYS A 25 -8.56 8.86 -3.99
N GLU A 26 -9.68 8.22 -3.66
CA GLU A 26 -10.53 8.60 -2.53
C GLU A 26 -9.76 8.57 -1.19
N ARG A 27 -8.98 7.50 -0.95
CA ARG A 27 -8.14 7.41 0.25
C ARG A 27 -7.13 8.54 0.33
N PHE A 28 -6.43 8.82 -0.77
CA PHE A 28 -5.45 9.90 -0.81
C PHE A 28 -6.10 11.26 -0.56
N ALA A 29 -7.24 11.54 -1.21
CA ALA A 29 -8.00 12.76 -0.99
C ALA A 29 -8.42 12.91 0.49
N TYR A 30 -8.89 11.82 1.11
CA TYR A 30 -9.25 11.81 2.53
C TYR A 30 -8.05 12.10 3.44
N VAL A 31 -6.94 11.38 3.25
CA VAL A 31 -5.70 11.57 4.04
C VAL A 31 -5.24 13.03 3.97
N VAL A 32 -5.18 13.56 2.76
CA VAL A 32 -4.75 14.94 2.50
C VAL A 32 -5.68 15.96 3.15
N ALA A 33 -7.00 15.72 3.12
CA ALA A 33 -7.99 16.61 3.73
C ALA A 33 -7.89 16.60 5.27
N GLN A 34 -7.80 15.41 5.88
CA GLN A 34 -7.68 15.27 7.34
C GLN A 34 -6.40 15.91 7.87
N MET A 35 -5.29 15.73 7.16
CA MET A 35 -3.99 16.26 7.55
C MET A 35 -3.77 17.73 7.16
N LYS A 36 -4.70 18.33 6.41
CA LYS A 36 -4.63 19.71 5.91
C LYS A 36 -3.30 20.03 5.22
N LEU A 37 -2.79 19.09 4.42
CA LEU A 37 -1.47 19.23 3.78
C LEU A 37 -1.47 20.38 2.77
N PRO A 38 -0.38 21.15 2.62
CA PRO A 38 -0.25 22.17 1.59
C PRO A 38 0.00 21.54 0.20
N LYS A 39 -0.25 22.31 -0.88
CA LYS A 39 -0.27 21.81 -2.27
C LYS A 39 1.05 21.17 -2.70
N ASP A 40 2.17 21.75 -2.29
CA ASP A 40 3.52 21.26 -2.59
C ASP A 40 3.80 19.91 -1.90
N VAL A 41 3.41 19.76 -0.63
CA VAL A 41 3.53 18.51 0.11
C VAL A 41 2.64 17.43 -0.50
N LYS A 42 1.41 17.76 -0.89
CA LYS A 42 0.50 16.84 -1.59
C LYS A 42 1.14 16.28 -2.86
N ALA A 43 1.73 17.15 -3.69
CA ALA A 43 2.33 16.76 -4.95
C ALA A 43 3.51 15.78 -4.76
N LYS A 44 4.33 16.00 -3.73
CA LYS A 44 5.43 15.08 -3.35
C LYS A 44 4.92 13.77 -2.77
N LEU A 45 3.88 13.84 -1.94
CA LEU A 45 3.32 12.69 -1.22
C LEU A 45 2.58 11.72 -2.15
N GLN A 46 1.85 12.24 -3.13
CA GLN A 46 0.97 11.46 -4.01
C GLN A 46 1.63 10.23 -4.65
N PRO A 47 2.77 10.34 -5.37
CA PRO A 47 3.40 9.17 -5.98
C PRO A 47 3.87 8.14 -4.94
N VAL A 48 4.36 8.60 -3.79
CA VAL A 48 4.80 7.70 -2.70
C VAL A 48 3.59 6.99 -2.08
N PHE A 49 2.48 7.69 -1.90
CA PHE A 49 1.24 7.12 -1.37
C PHE A 49 0.64 6.07 -2.30
N TYR A 50 0.63 6.30 -3.61
CA TYR A 50 0.12 5.30 -4.57
C TYR A 50 1.05 4.10 -4.70
N ALA A 51 2.37 4.30 -4.61
CA ALA A 51 3.31 3.21 -4.49
C ALA A 51 3.04 2.35 -3.24
N TYR A 52 2.81 3.00 -2.09
CA TYR A 52 2.45 2.33 -0.84
C TYR A 52 1.18 1.50 -0.99
N MET A 53 0.11 2.09 -1.54
CA MET A 53 -1.16 1.38 -1.72
C MET A 53 -1.00 0.16 -2.63
N LYS A 54 -0.21 0.27 -3.69
CA LYS A 54 0.11 -0.84 -4.59
C LYS A 54 0.81 -1.99 -3.87
N GLU A 55 1.89 -1.71 -3.14
CA GLU A 55 2.62 -2.74 -2.41
C GLU A 55 1.78 -3.34 -1.27
N LEU A 56 0.96 -2.51 -0.62
CA LEU A 56 0.04 -2.96 0.44
C LEU A 56 -1.05 -3.89 -0.10
N HIS A 57 -1.59 -3.62 -1.29
CA HIS A 57 -2.55 -4.52 -1.93
C HIS A 57 -1.90 -5.85 -2.29
N ALA A 58 -0.74 -5.82 -2.96
CA ALA A 58 0.00 -7.04 -3.28
C ALA A 58 0.30 -7.90 -2.04
N ALA A 59 0.66 -7.26 -0.91
CA ALA A 59 0.88 -7.95 0.36
C ALA A 59 -0.41 -8.62 0.91
N LYS A 60 -1.55 -7.94 0.82
CA LYS A 60 -2.86 -8.45 1.27
C LYS A 60 -3.40 -9.57 0.37
N ASP A 61 -3.13 -9.48 -0.93
CA ASP A 61 -3.62 -10.42 -1.93
C ASP A 61 -3.02 -11.82 -1.78
N ILE A 62 -1.88 -11.96 -1.09
CA ILE A 62 -1.30 -13.26 -0.69
C ILE A 62 -2.34 -14.13 0.04
N TYR A 63 -3.05 -13.54 1.00
CA TYR A 63 -4.14 -14.21 1.72
C TYR A 63 -5.49 -13.99 1.05
N GLY A 64 -5.78 -12.77 0.58
CA GLY A 64 -7.06 -12.40 -0.03
C GLY A 64 -7.47 -13.34 -1.16
N ASN A 65 -6.56 -13.61 -2.10
CA ASN A 65 -6.85 -14.48 -3.23
C ASN A 65 -7.15 -15.93 -2.81
N LEU A 66 -6.42 -16.46 -1.84
CA LEU A 66 -6.64 -17.82 -1.35
C LEU A 66 -7.95 -17.91 -0.56
N LYS A 67 -8.24 -16.92 0.27
CA LYS A 67 -9.48 -16.82 1.04
C LYS A 67 -10.69 -16.71 0.12
N ASP A 68 -10.64 -15.85 -0.89
CA ASP A 68 -11.77 -15.60 -1.79
C ASP A 68 -12.10 -16.84 -2.63
N LYS A 69 -11.08 -17.55 -3.12
CA LYS A 69 -11.26 -18.86 -3.78
C LYS A 69 -11.96 -19.90 -2.90
N ASN A 70 -11.81 -19.81 -1.58
CA ASN A 70 -12.32 -20.79 -0.62
C ASN A 70 -13.48 -20.24 0.25
N VAL A 71 -14.06 -19.09 -0.10
CA VAL A 71 -15.02 -18.37 0.75
C VAL A 71 -16.24 -19.21 1.11
N THR A 72 -16.74 -20.02 0.18
CA THR A 72 -17.91 -20.89 0.39
C THR A 72 -17.60 -21.99 1.42
N ALA A 73 -16.46 -22.67 1.29
CA ALA A 73 -16.04 -23.71 2.24
C ALA A 73 -15.78 -23.14 3.63
N ILE A 74 -15.17 -21.94 3.71
CA ILE A 74 -14.96 -21.22 4.96
C ILE A 74 -16.31 -20.90 5.62
N ARG A 75 -17.26 -20.31 4.88
CA ARG A 75 -18.60 -19.96 5.39
C ARG A 75 -19.38 -21.17 5.87
N LYS A 76 -19.29 -22.29 5.16
CA LYS A 76 -19.96 -23.55 5.51
C LYS A 76 -19.22 -24.34 6.60
N LYS A 77 -18.04 -23.89 7.05
CA LYS A 77 -17.16 -24.59 8.01
C LYS A 77 -16.76 -25.99 7.54
N THR A 78 -16.57 -26.18 6.24
CA THR A 78 -16.21 -27.46 5.61
C THR A 78 -14.78 -27.48 5.07
N ILE A 79 -13.89 -26.63 5.59
CA ILE A 79 -12.49 -26.63 5.18
C ILE A 79 -11.77 -27.85 5.77
N THR A 80 -10.89 -28.47 4.98
CA THR A 80 -10.06 -29.59 5.45
C THR A 80 -8.93 -29.08 6.36
N PRO A 81 -8.33 -29.95 7.19
CA PRO A 81 -7.15 -29.58 7.98
C PRO A 81 -5.99 -29.04 7.13
N GLU A 82 -5.80 -29.59 5.93
CA GLU A 82 -4.78 -29.11 5.00
C GLU A 82 -5.08 -27.70 4.48
N LEU A 83 -6.31 -27.44 4.03
CA LEU A 83 -6.71 -26.10 3.60
C LEU A 83 -6.63 -25.09 4.75
N ALA A 84 -6.96 -25.51 5.98
CA ALA A 84 -6.80 -24.66 7.16
C ALA A 84 -5.33 -24.27 7.39
N ARG A 85 -4.38 -25.22 7.27
CA ARG A 85 -2.93 -24.93 7.35
C ARG A 85 -2.48 -23.96 6.27
N GLN A 86 -2.94 -24.14 5.03
CA GLN A 86 -2.61 -23.26 3.92
C GLN A 86 -3.14 -21.84 4.12
N LEU A 87 -4.40 -21.70 4.54
CA LEU A 87 -5.02 -20.42 4.85
C LEU A 87 -4.29 -19.69 5.97
N ASN A 88 -3.92 -20.39 7.05
CA ASN A 88 -3.16 -19.81 8.16
C ASN A 88 -1.77 -19.37 7.72
N THR A 89 -1.05 -20.21 6.97
CA THR A 89 0.29 -19.88 6.46
C THR A 89 0.24 -18.66 5.53
N ALA A 90 -0.74 -18.60 4.62
CA ALA A 90 -0.92 -17.47 3.72
C ALA A 90 -1.26 -16.19 4.49
N ARG A 91 -2.08 -16.29 5.55
CA ARG A 91 -2.40 -15.16 6.43
C ARG A 91 -1.16 -14.61 7.11
N TRP A 92 -0.35 -15.47 7.73
CA TRP A 92 0.88 -15.03 8.40
C TRP A 92 1.86 -14.37 7.45
N ARG A 93 2.07 -14.95 6.26
CA ARG A 93 2.91 -14.35 5.22
C ARG A 93 2.38 -12.98 4.76
N SER A 94 1.06 -12.86 4.63
CA SER A 94 0.42 -11.58 4.29
C SER A 94 0.66 -10.54 5.39
N ASP A 95 0.48 -10.91 6.66
CA ASP A 95 0.70 -10.02 7.81
C ASP A 95 2.16 -9.58 7.93
N GLU A 96 3.12 -10.50 7.75
CA GLU A 96 4.55 -10.20 7.70
C GLU A 96 4.88 -9.21 6.58
N LYS A 97 4.37 -9.45 5.37
CA LYS A 97 4.64 -8.57 4.23
C LYS A 97 3.98 -7.20 4.38
N VAL A 98 2.78 -7.12 4.98
CA VAL A 98 2.13 -5.85 5.32
C VAL A 98 2.99 -5.05 6.30
N LEU A 99 3.57 -5.71 7.31
CA LEU A 99 4.45 -5.05 8.27
C LEU A 99 5.74 -4.56 7.62
N GLU A 100 6.34 -5.35 6.74
CA GLU A 100 7.52 -4.98 5.95
C GLU A 100 7.25 -3.72 5.10
N VAL A 101 6.15 -3.71 4.35
CA VAL A 101 5.72 -2.56 3.53
C VAL A 101 5.51 -1.33 4.41
N ARG A 102 4.81 -1.46 5.55
CA ARG A 102 4.60 -0.32 6.46
C ARG A 102 5.90 0.25 7.01
N ARG A 103 6.87 -0.60 7.38
CA ARG A 103 8.19 -0.16 7.86
C ARG A 103 8.95 0.59 6.76
N ALA A 104 9.01 0.03 5.55
CA ALA A 104 9.67 0.66 4.40
C ALA A 104 9.04 2.02 4.07
N TYR A 105 7.70 2.10 4.06
CA TYR A 105 7.00 3.34 3.74
C TYR A 105 6.98 4.36 4.88
N THR A 106 7.17 3.96 6.14
CA THR A 106 7.41 4.90 7.24
C THR A 106 8.63 5.76 6.94
N GLN A 107 9.72 5.15 6.47
CA GLN A 107 10.94 5.86 6.09
C GLN A 107 10.71 6.75 4.85
N LYS A 108 10.06 6.21 3.81
CA LYS A 108 9.77 6.97 2.57
C LYS A 108 8.85 8.18 2.83
N PHE A 109 7.83 8.05 3.69
CA PHE A 109 6.98 9.16 4.06
C PHE A 109 7.70 10.18 4.95
N GLY A 110 8.62 9.73 5.81
CA GLY A 110 9.42 10.60 6.68
C GLY A 110 10.36 11.57 5.95
N THR A 111 10.60 11.38 4.65
CA THR A 111 11.34 12.36 3.83
C THR A 111 10.47 13.55 3.38
N ILE A 112 9.15 13.46 3.57
CA ILE A 112 8.15 14.43 3.11
C ILE A 112 7.35 15.02 4.28
N LEU A 113 7.10 14.20 5.30
CA LEU A 113 6.22 14.47 6.42
C LEU A 113 6.99 14.38 7.74
N THR A 114 6.51 15.09 8.77
CA THR A 114 7.05 14.93 10.13
C THR A 114 6.69 13.54 10.69
N PRO A 115 7.44 13.02 11.68
CA PRO A 115 7.12 11.72 12.29
C PRO A 115 5.67 11.63 12.80
N GLN A 116 5.16 12.71 13.41
CA GLN A 116 3.76 12.78 13.87
C GLN A 116 2.78 12.68 12.70
N GLN A 117 3.05 13.36 11.59
CA GLN A 117 2.24 13.27 10.38
C GLN A 117 2.27 11.88 9.75
N VAL A 118 3.43 11.20 9.75
CA VAL A 118 3.54 9.81 9.26
C VAL A 118 2.67 8.86 10.09
N TYR A 119 2.66 9.01 11.41
CA TYR A 119 1.77 8.25 12.29
C TYR A 119 0.29 8.41 11.90
N TYR A 120 -0.17 9.66 11.75
CA TYR A 120 -1.57 9.93 11.39
C TYR A 120 -1.91 9.51 9.96
N LEU A 121 -0.96 9.60 9.02
CA LEU A 121 -1.16 9.12 7.66
C LEU A 121 -1.57 7.64 7.65
N PHE A 122 -0.89 6.79 8.42
CA PHE A 122 -1.27 5.38 8.50
C PHE A 122 -2.64 5.18 9.12
N SER A 123 -3.01 5.97 10.12
CA SER A 123 -4.36 5.93 10.70
C SER A 123 -5.42 6.23 9.65
N TYR A 124 -5.32 7.39 8.98
CA TYR A 124 -6.30 7.82 7.98
C TYR A 124 -6.34 6.95 6.74
N ALA A 125 -5.19 6.42 6.28
CA ALA A 125 -5.14 5.53 5.12
C ALA A 125 -5.85 4.18 5.36
N ASN A 126 -5.98 3.78 6.62
CA ASN A 126 -6.64 2.55 7.05
C ASN A 126 -8.08 2.77 7.56
N ASP A 127 -8.57 4.01 7.62
CA ASP A 127 -9.95 4.28 8.05
C ASP A 127 -10.98 3.62 7.12
N SER A 128 -12.07 3.19 7.75
CA SER A 128 -13.18 2.53 7.08
C SER A 128 -13.88 3.49 6.11
N LYS A 129 -14.56 2.95 5.09
CA LYS A 129 -15.30 3.76 4.12
C LYS A 129 -16.31 4.69 4.82
N ASN A 130 -17.02 4.21 5.84
CA ASN A 130 -18.01 4.99 6.59
C ASN A 130 -17.36 6.22 7.25
N LYS A 131 -16.24 6.00 7.96
CA LYS A 131 -15.46 7.10 8.55
C LYS A 131 -14.97 8.11 7.50
N ARG A 132 -14.52 7.64 6.34
CA ARG A 132 -14.08 8.53 5.24
C ARG A 132 -15.22 9.34 4.63
N GLN A 133 -16.45 8.83 4.70
CA GLN A 133 -17.65 9.48 4.18
C GLN A 133 -18.39 10.32 5.23
N GLY A 134 -17.90 10.39 6.47
CA GLY A 134 -18.56 11.09 7.57
C GLY A 134 -19.92 10.50 7.95
N LYS A 135 -20.10 9.19 7.74
CA LYS A 135 -21.32 8.42 8.05
C LYS A 135 -21.09 7.46 9.21
#